data_AF-A0A0H2R6Y8-F1
#
_entry.id   AF-A0A0H2R6Y8-F1
#
_cell.length_a   1.000
_cell.length_b   1.000
_cell.length_c   1.000
_cell.angle_alpha   90.00
_cell.angle_beta   90.00
_cell.angle_gamma   90.00
#
_symmetry.space_group_name_H-M   'P 1'
#
loop_
_entity.id
_entity.type
_entity.pdbx_description
1 polymer ?
#
loop_
_entity_poly.entity_id
_entity_poly.type
_entity_poly.pdbx_seq_one_letter_code
_entity_poly.pdbx_strand_id
1 'polypeptide(L)'
;MPIWGLKTVAQVIATGFEGPQHCDEPWPYQFVSGQQVLVHVRGEGRNSVWLSGRVIKPTYTKQYPTTTLQYYLLEYLDNGVRKTRDFSPQDGDVKPDCPYVRELIAEELMWPIDEPDRSIPPMRGNGQMGRTRVAC
;
A
#
# COMPACT_ATOMS: atom_id res chain seq x y z
N MET A 1 -4.81 19.86 -9.35
CA MET A 1 -6.24 20.10 -9.02
C MET A 1 -6.71 18.91 -8.17
N PRO A 2 -7.26 19.10 -6.96
CA PRO A 2 -7.87 17.98 -6.25
C PRO A 2 -9.23 17.68 -6.90
N ILE A 3 -9.46 16.44 -7.30
CA ILE A 3 -10.73 15.97 -7.86
C ILE A 3 -11.65 15.69 -6.68
N TRP A 4 -12.64 16.56 -6.46
CA TRP A 4 -13.68 16.36 -5.45
C TRP A 4 -14.92 15.82 -6.16
N GLY A 5 -15.43 14.65 -5.73
CA GLY A 5 -16.78 14.20 -6.09
C GLY A 5 -16.92 12.97 -7.01
N LEU A 6 -15.84 12.28 -7.37
CA LEU A 6 -15.91 10.95 -8.00
C LEU A 6 -15.71 9.88 -6.92
N LYS A 7 -16.51 8.80 -6.96
CA LYS A 7 -16.61 7.82 -5.85
C LYS A 7 -15.72 6.59 -6.02
N THR A 8 -15.20 6.35 -7.23
CA THR A 8 -14.37 5.18 -7.53
C THR A 8 -13.24 5.55 -8.48
N VAL A 9 -12.10 4.86 -8.34
CA VAL A 9 -10.90 5.07 -9.19
C VAL A 9 -11.24 4.87 -10.67
N ALA A 10 -12.03 3.84 -10.98
CA ALA A 10 -12.51 3.55 -12.33
C ALA A 10 -13.29 4.71 -12.96
N GLN A 11 -14.09 5.45 -12.18
CA GLN A 11 -14.81 6.62 -12.68
C GLN A 11 -13.86 7.78 -13.00
N VAL A 12 -12.83 7.99 -12.17
CA VAL A 12 -11.80 9.02 -12.40
C VAL A 12 -11.03 8.72 -13.69
N ILE A 13 -10.58 7.49 -13.88
CA ILE A 13 -9.86 7.08 -15.10
C ILE A 13 -10.76 7.22 -16.34
N ALA A 14 -12.03 6.81 -16.26
CA ALA A 14 -12.98 6.92 -17.37
C ALA A 14 -13.24 8.37 -17.81
N THR A 15 -12.99 9.37 -16.95
CA THR A 15 -13.07 10.80 -17.31
C THR A 15 -11.83 11.33 -18.04
N GLY A 16 -10.85 10.47 -18.36
CA GLY A 16 -9.62 10.84 -19.04
C GLY A 16 -8.53 11.38 -18.10
N PHE A 17 -8.59 11.04 -16.82
CA PHE A 17 -7.54 11.41 -15.87
C PHE A 17 -6.23 10.65 -16.16
N GLU A 18 -5.16 11.38 -16.45
CA GLU A 18 -3.81 10.84 -16.57
C GLU A 18 -3.18 10.75 -15.17
N GLY A 19 -3.46 9.67 -14.46
CA GLY A 19 -2.85 9.34 -13.18
C GLY A 19 -2.51 7.85 -13.09
N PRO A 20 -1.82 7.42 -12.01
CA PRO A 20 -1.50 6.01 -11.86
C PRO A 20 -2.78 5.20 -11.66
N GLN A 21 -2.80 4.03 -12.30
CA GLN A 21 -3.87 3.04 -12.21
C GLN A 21 -3.61 2.04 -11.09
N HIS A 22 -2.35 1.91 -10.63
CA HIS A 22 -1.98 1.07 -9.49
C HIS A 22 -1.28 1.83 -8.37
N CYS A 23 -1.43 1.34 -7.13
CA CYS A 23 -0.85 2.02 -5.97
C CYS A 23 0.67 1.92 -5.96
N ASP A 24 1.26 0.88 -6.53
CA ASP A 24 2.71 0.71 -6.65
C ASP A 24 3.27 1.23 -7.99
N GLU A 25 2.43 1.76 -8.87
CA GLU A 25 2.85 2.26 -10.18
C GLU A 25 3.72 3.53 -10.06
N PRO A 26 4.92 3.57 -10.64
CA PRO A 26 5.73 4.79 -10.72
C PRO A 26 4.96 5.97 -11.32
N TRP A 27 5.04 7.15 -10.69
CA TRP A 27 4.44 8.36 -11.25
C TRP A 27 5.29 9.60 -10.90
N PRO A 28 5.47 10.58 -11.82
CA PRO A 28 6.36 11.72 -11.61
C PRO A 28 5.73 12.80 -10.71
N TYR A 29 5.35 12.42 -9.49
CA TYR A 29 4.84 13.37 -8.51
C TYR A 29 5.90 14.38 -8.08
N GLN A 30 5.46 15.61 -7.87
CA GLN A 30 6.27 16.65 -7.28
C GLN A 30 5.73 16.98 -5.90
N PHE A 31 6.63 17.13 -4.94
CA PHE A 31 6.26 17.46 -3.57
C PHE A 31 6.94 18.73 -3.09
N VAL A 32 6.26 19.44 -2.18
CA VAL A 32 6.81 20.60 -1.48
C VAL A 32 7.19 20.23 -0.05
N SER A 33 8.20 20.92 0.53
CA SER A 33 8.56 20.71 1.93
C SER A 33 7.37 20.97 2.84
N GLY A 34 7.16 20.08 3.80
CA GLY A 34 6.04 20.10 4.73
C GLY A 34 4.77 19.40 4.23
N GLN A 35 4.69 19.01 2.94
CA GLN A 35 3.53 18.32 2.37
C GLN A 35 3.32 16.94 3.00
N GLN A 36 2.04 16.57 3.19
CA GLN A 36 1.64 15.23 3.61
C GLN A 36 1.64 14.28 2.42
N VAL A 37 2.19 13.08 2.63
CA VAL A 37 2.38 12.03 1.63
C VAL A 37 2.06 10.67 2.22
N LEU A 38 1.84 9.69 1.35
CA LEU A 38 1.71 8.29 1.71
C LEU A 38 2.98 7.56 1.28
N VAL A 39 3.57 6.81 2.20
CA VAL A 39 4.85 6.13 2.06
C VAL A 39 4.62 4.63 2.11
N HIS A 40 5.08 3.93 1.09
CA HIS A 40 5.02 2.48 1.03
C HIS A 40 6.21 1.90 1.80
N VAL A 41 5.92 1.14 2.85
CA VAL A 41 6.91 0.38 3.60
C VAL A 41 6.73 -1.09 3.25
N ARG A 42 7.61 -1.60 2.39
CA ARG A 42 7.64 -3.01 2.00
C ARG A 42 8.22 -3.83 3.17
N GLY A 43 7.37 -4.57 3.87
CA GLY A 43 7.78 -5.56 4.87
C GLY A 43 8.15 -6.90 4.23
N GLU A 44 8.67 -7.84 5.03
CA GLU A 44 8.84 -9.23 4.59
C GLU A 44 7.47 -9.91 4.42
N GLY A 45 7.31 -10.67 3.33
CA GLY A 45 6.06 -11.39 3.04
C GLY A 45 4.90 -10.46 2.68
N ARG A 46 3.79 -10.55 3.42
CA ARG A 46 2.54 -9.82 3.16
C ARG A 46 2.40 -8.53 3.99
N ASN A 47 3.47 -8.08 4.64
CA ASN A 47 3.45 -6.93 5.56
C ASN A 47 3.79 -5.60 4.87
N SER A 48 3.43 -5.44 3.59
CA SER A 48 3.53 -4.17 2.89
C SER A 48 2.42 -3.23 3.37
N VAL A 49 2.79 -2.06 3.86
CA VAL A 49 1.84 -1.08 4.40
C VAL A 49 2.10 0.31 3.84
N TRP A 50 1.02 1.06 3.64
CA TRP A 50 1.07 2.48 3.30
C TRP A 50 0.90 3.30 4.58
N LEU A 51 1.91 4.10 4.91
CA LEU A 51 1.94 4.92 6.12
C LEU A 51 1.88 6.40 5.77
N SER A 52 1.25 7.20 6.61
CA SER A 52 1.29 8.66 6.46
C SER A 52 2.68 9.18 6.81
N GLY A 53 3.19 10.08 5.97
CA GLY A 53 4.48 10.72 6.13
C GLY A 53 4.45 12.18 5.70
N ARG A 54 5.58 12.85 5.90
CA ARG A 54 5.76 14.27 5.61
C ARG A 54 7.09 14.51 4.91
N VAL A 55 7.07 15.38 3.91
CA VAL A 55 8.28 15.83 3.22
C VAL A 55 9.08 16.76 4.14
N ILE A 56 10.32 16.42 4.42
CA ILE A 56 11.21 17.23 5.28
C ILE A 56 12.06 18.16 4.44
N LYS A 57 12.76 17.64 3.44
CA LYS A 57 13.64 18.43 2.57
C LYS A 57 13.10 18.52 1.15
N PRO A 58 13.41 19.61 0.43
CA PRO A 58 13.17 19.68 -0.99
C PRO A 58 13.94 18.58 -1.72
N THR A 59 13.49 18.33 -2.94
CA THR A 59 14.03 17.29 -3.79
C THR A 59 15.54 17.42 -4.06
N TYR A 60 16.20 16.27 -4.20
CA TYR A 60 17.51 16.19 -4.84
C TYR A 60 17.51 15.09 -5.90
N THR A 61 18.39 15.23 -6.88
CA THR A 61 18.46 14.31 -8.01
C THR A 61 19.64 13.36 -7.85
N LYS A 62 19.42 12.07 -8.10
CA LYS A 62 20.48 11.06 -8.13
C LYS A 62 20.58 10.46 -9.53
N GLN A 63 21.75 10.56 -10.13
CA GLN A 63 22.04 9.97 -11.43
C GLN A 63 22.50 8.53 -11.28
N TYR A 64 21.88 7.65 -12.03
CA TYR A 64 22.29 6.27 -12.26
C TYR A 64 22.72 6.12 -13.72
N PRO A 65 23.45 5.05 -14.08
CA PRO A 65 23.97 4.87 -15.44
C PRO A 65 22.90 4.95 -16.55
N THR A 66 21.65 4.57 -16.24
CA THR A 66 20.55 4.49 -17.21
C THR A 66 19.37 5.42 -16.90
N THR A 67 19.35 6.06 -15.73
CA THR A 67 18.19 6.86 -15.30
C THR A 67 18.59 7.95 -14.32
N THR A 68 17.76 8.98 -14.23
CA THR A 68 17.92 10.07 -13.28
C THR A 68 16.68 10.10 -12.39
N LEU A 69 16.86 9.80 -11.10
CA LEU A 69 15.76 9.70 -10.15
C LEU A 69 15.72 10.91 -9.21
N GLN A 70 14.50 11.31 -8.89
CA GLN A 70 14.18 12.43 -8.02
C GLN A 70 13.83 11.91 -6.62
N TYR A 71 14.70 12.18 -5.65
CA TYR A 71 14.51 11.76 -4.27
C TYR A 71 14.01 12.89 -3.39
N TYR A 72 13.24 12.51 -2.38
CA TYR A 72 12.72 13.38 -1.33
C TYR A 72 13.03 12.74 0.02
N LEU A 73 13.55 13.54 0.95
CA LEU A 73 13.72 13.09 2.33
C LEU A 73 12.38 13.20 3.06
N LEU A 74 11.83 12.06 3.44
CA LEU A 74 10.53 11.95 4.10
C LEU A 74 10.69 11.47 5.53
N GLU A 75 9.76 11.90 6.39
CA GLU A 75 9.62 11.44 7.75
C GLU A 75 8.26 10.76 7.92
N TYR A 76 8.23 9.59 8.55
CA TYR A 76 7.01 8.83 8.80
C TYR A 76 7.11 8.07 10.14
N LEU A 77 5.97 7.63 10.66
CA LEU A 77 5.89 6.82 11.87
C LEU A 77 5.66 5.36 11.48
N ASP A 78 6.59 4.48 11.84
CA ASP A 78 6.48 3.03 11.65
C ASP A 78 6.57 2.36 13.01
N ASN A 79 5.50 1.67 13.41
CA ASN A 79 5.34 1.04 14.73
C ASN A 79 5.64 2.01 15.89
N GLY A 80 5.20 3.27 15.76
CA GLY A 80 5.41 4.32 16.76
C GLY A 80 6.82 4.93 16.75
N VAL A 81 7.73 4.42 15.94
CA VAL A 81 9.09 4.94 15.79
C VAL A 81 9.15 5.89 14.61
N ARG A 82 9.66 7.10 14.85
CA ARG A 82 9.89 8.09 13.81
C ARG A 82 11.08 7.68 12.96
N LYS A 83 10.85 7.51 11.66
CA LYS A 83 11.86 7.16 10.66
C LYS A 83 11.99 8.28 9.65
N THR A 84 13.22 8.51 9.21
CA THR A 84 13.54 9.46 8.14
C THR A 84 14.30 8.71 7.06
N ARG A 85 13.77 8.69 5.83
CA ARG A 85 14.39 8.00 4.68
C ARG A 85 14.11 8.74 3.39
N ASP A 86 14.95 8.48 2.40
CA ASP A 86 14.78 8.99 1.05
C ASP A 86 13.85 8.08 0.24
N PHE A 87 12.91 8.69 -0.48
CA PHE A 87 11.98 8.00 -1.38
C PHE A 87 11.90 8.70 -2.72
N SER A 88 11.62 7.92 -3.77
CA SER A 88 11.39 8.42 -5.12
C SER A 88 9.96 8.07 -5.57
N PRO A 89 9.17 9.03 -6.07
CA PRO A 89 7.88 8.75 -6.73
C PRO A 89 8.01 7.79 -7.92
N GLN A 90 9.18 7.81 -8.56
CA GLN A 90 9.49 6.98 -9.73
C GLN A 90 9.79 5.52 -9.35
N ASP A 91 9.93 5.22 -8.05
CA ASP A 91 10.03 3.84 -7.54
C ASP A 91 8.64 3.30 -7.15
N GLY A 92 7.59 4.12 -7.21
CA GLY A 92 6.23 3.74 -6.80
C GLY A 92 6.00 3.74 -5.30
N ASP A 93 7.01 4.07 -4.48
CA ASP A 93 6.97 3.92 -3.02
C ASP A 93 6.49 5.16 -2.26
N VAL A 94 6.17 6.26 -2.97
CA VAL A 94 5.62 7.47 -2.36
C VAL A 94 4.55 8.09 -3.26
N LYS A 95 3.46 8.52 -2.65
CA LYS A 95 2.31 9.15 -3.31
C LYS A 95 1.83 10.38 -2.56
N PRO A 96 1.17 11.35 -3.22
CA PRO A 96 0.54 12.45 -2.50
C PRO A 96 -0.59 11.93 -1.62
N ASP A 97 -0.76 12.54 -0.45
CA ASP A 97 -1.91 12.26 0.40
C ASP A 97 -3.15 13.00 -0.14
N CYS A 98 -3.86 12.37 -1.07
CA CYS A 98 -5.09 12.89 -1.64
C CYS A 98 -6.19 11.82 -1.71
N PRO A 99 -7.49 12.22 -1.82
CA PRO A 99 -8.60 11.28 -1.83
C PRO A 99 -8.46 10.18 -2.89
N TYR A 100 -8.08 10.54 -4.13
CA TYR A 100 -7.87 9.58 -5.22
C TYR A 100 -6.86 8.48 -4.87
N VAL A 101 -5.69 8.86 -4.34
CA VAL A 101 -4.65 7.89 -3.97
C VAL A 101 -5.07 7.03 -2.79
N ARG A 102 -5.81 7.59 -1.82
CA ARG A 102 -6.35 6.82 -0.70
C ARG A 102 -7.36 5.77 -1.16
N GLU A 103 -8.24 6.13 -2.10
CA GLU A 103 -9.17 5.20 -2.73
C GLU A 103 -8.43 4.14 -3.54
N LEU A 104 -7.42 4.53 -4.32
CA LEU A 104 -6.58 3.60 -5.07
C LEU A 104 -5.90 2.56 -4.17
N ILE A 105 -5.30 3.00 -3.07
CA ILE A 105 -4.68 2.09 -2.08
C ILE A 105 -5.75 1.21 -1.42
N ALA A 106 -6.91 1.77 -1.09
CA ALA A 106 -7.99 1.01 -0.46
C ALA A 106 -8.55 -0.08 -1.41
N GLU A 107 -8.81 0.25 -2.68
CA GLU A 107 -9.30 -0.71 -3.68
C GLU A 107 -8.30 -1.87 -3.88
N GLU A 108 -7.00 -1.58 -3.96
CA GLU A 108 -5.98 -2.62 -4.13
C GLU A 108 -5.76 -3.48 -2.87
N LEU A 109 -5.79 -2.88 -1.68
CA LEU A 109 -5.72 -3.63 -0.42
C LEU A 109 -7.00 -4.44 -0.15
N MET A 110 -8.14 -4.06 -0.74
CA MET A 110 -9.41 -4.76 -0.61
C MET A 110 -9.59 -5.89 -1.63
N TRP A 111 -8.72 -6.02 -2.63
CA TRP A 111 -8.86 -7.09 -3.63
C TRP A 111 -8.71 -8.46 -2.93
N PRO A 112 -9.75 -9.31 -2.94
CA PRO A 112 -9.63 -10.66 -2.41
C PRO A 112 -8.56 -11.39 -3.23
N ILE A 113 -7.57 -11.95 -2.53
CA ILE A 113 -6.66 -12.91 -3.14
C ILE A 113 -7.53 -14.14 -3.47
N ASP A 114 -8.00 -14.22 -4.71
CA ASP A 114 -8.65 -15.41 -5.27
C ASP A 114 -7.64 -16.57 -5.29
N GLU A 115 -7.45 -17.23 -4.14
CA GLU A 115 -6.96 -18.60 -4.10
C GLU A 115 -8.13 -19.52 -3.75
N PRO A 116 -8.80 -20.14 -4.75
CA PRO A 116 -9.90 -21.08 -4.51
C PRO A 116 -9.46 -22.42 -3.88
N ASP A 117 -8.18 -22.62 -3.57
CA ASP A 117 -7.63 -23.93 -3.16
C ASP A 117 -7.35 -24.07 -1.66
N ARG A 118 -7.73 -23.07 -0.85
CA ARG A 118 -7.75 -23.23 0.63
C ARG A 118 -9.10 -23.75 1.10
N SER A 119 -9.56 -24.86 0.53
CA SER A 119 -10.55 -25.70 1.20
C SER A 119 -10.00 -26.07 2.59
N ILE A 120 -10.71 -25.62 3.63
CA ILE A 120 -10.51 -26.02 5.01
C ILE A 120 -10.54 -27.56 5.04
N PRO A 121 -9.45 -28.27 5.40
CA PRO A 121 -9.55 -29.71 5.59
C PRO A 121 -10.56 -29.94 6.73
N PRO A 122 -11.53 -30.86 6.58
CA PRO A 122 -12.52 -31.10 7.61
C PRO A 122 -11.80 -31.44 8.91
N MET A 123 -12.08 -30.67 9.96
CA MET A 123 -11.58 -30.92 11.31
C MET A 123 -11.86 -32.38 11.67
N ARG A 124 -10.79 -33.17 11.85
CA ARG A 124 -10.88 -34.41 12.62
C ARG A 124 -11.20 -34.02 14.06
N GLY A 125 -12.49 -34.03 14.38
CA GLY A 125 -12.97 -33.89 15.75
C GLY A 125 -12.45 -35.02 16.61
N ASN A 126 -11.49 -34.71 17.48
CA ASN A 126 -11.10 -35.58 18.58
C ASN A 126 -12.15 -35.41 19.69
N GLY A 127 -13.21 -36.21 19.65
CA GLY A 127 -14.21 -36.33 20.71
C GLY A 127 -13.82 -37.41 21.70
N GLN A 128 -13.40 -37.02 22.90
CA GLN A 128 -13.24 -37.87 24.06
C GLN A 128 -14.59 -38.41 24.58
N MET A 129 -14.49 -39.53 25.32
CA MET A 129 -15.35 -40.01 26.41
C MET A 129 -16.62 -40.84 26.10
N GLY A 130 -16.45 -42.16 26.24
CA GLY A 130 -17.02 -42.92 27.37
C GLY A 130 -18.40 -43.55 27.21
N ARG A 131 -18.47 -44.89 27.26
CA ARG A 131 -19.49 -45.64 28.03
C ARG A 131 -19.21 -47.14 28.10
N THR A 132 -19.42 -47.67 29.30
CA THR A 132 -19.30 -49.05 29.78
C THR A 132 -20.42 -49.97 29.26
N ARG A 133 -20.13 -51.26 28.95
CA ARG A 133 -20.79 -52.52 29.43
C ARG A 133 -20.67 -53.73 28.48
N VAL A 134 -20.13 -54.84 29.02
CA VAL A 134 -20.56 -56.27 29.09
C VAL A 134 -21.31 -56.98 27.92
N ALA A 135 -20.90 -58.25 27.68
CA ALA A 135 -21.51 -59.42 27.00
C ALA A 135 -21.51 -59.41 25.45
N CYS A 136 -21.23 -60.52 24.73
CA CYS A 136 -21.42 -61.96 25.01
C CYS A 136 -20.14 -62.79 24.90
#